data_AF-A0A2S8GRW2-F1
#
_entry.id   AF-A0A2S8GRW2-F1
#
_cell.length_a   1.000
_cell.length_b   1.000
_cell.length_c   1.000
_cell.angle_alpha   90.00
_cell.angle_beta   90.00
_cell.angle_gamma   90.00
#
_symmetry.space_group_name_H-M   'P 1'
#
loop_
_entity.id
_entity.type
_entity.pdbx_description
1 polymer ?
#
loop_
_entity_poly.entity_id
_entity_poly.type
_entity_poly.pdbx_seq_one_letter_code
_entity_poly.pdbx_strand_id
1 'polypeptide(L)'
;MAKKTTKKAAADKSSKAENKDVAAILAGNAVLKTTLQQIEKSFGEGAIMPLGSNHKQIEGIQTGSLSLDLALGGKGLPRGRIIEVFGPESSGKTTIALHVIAQAQKAGGIAAFVDAEHALDPSWAKKLGVELETLLVSQPSSGEEGLQITEMLVKSNAVDVIVVDSVAALVPRAELNGEIGDSHVGLQARLMSQSMRKLTGIIAKSKTIVIFINQIREKVGVMFGSPETTPGGRALKFYCSCRIDVRRIGQLKDGEDVVGQRVRCKIVKNKVAPPFRIAEFDMMHTNGISYEGDILDLALEQKIVARSGAWFRYGDTQLGQGKEKARAFLIENPDITAELKQKVLEAAGHGGEKLFEAAPVESGEDEAPEEEL
;
A
#
# COMPACT_ATOMS: atom_id res chain seq x y z
N MET A 1 36.75 23.94 54.77
CA MET A 1 36.42 22.50 54.77
C MET A 1 34.91 22.35 54.82
N ALA A 2 34.27 21.81 53.78
CA ALA A 2 32.88 21.34 53.85
C ALA A 2 32.72 20.18 52.86
N LYS A 3 32.18 19.07 53.35
CA LYS A 3 32.17 17.73 52.74
C LYS A 3 30.86 17.53 51.94
N LYS A 4 31.02 16.94 50.75
CA LYS A 4 30.06 16.22 49.89
C LYS A 4 28.61 16.04 50.38
N THR A 5 27.67 16.37 49.48
CA THR A 5 26.39 15.65 49.34
C THR A 5 26.02 15.48 47.87
N THR A 6 25.65 14.25 47.56
CA THR A 6 25.25 13.63 46.28
C THR A 6 23.89 14.10 45.77
N LYS A 7 23.78 14.35 44.45
CA LYS A 7 22.52 14.25 43.69
C LYS A 7 22.81 13.92 42.22
N LYS A 8 22.78 12.64 41.89
CA LYS A 8 22.70 12.13 40.50
C LYS A 8 21.68 10.99 40.52
N ALA A 9 20.40 11.33 40.40
CA ALA A 9 19.28 10.41 40.22
C ALA A 9 18.01 11.22 39.90
N ALA A 10 17.85 11.65 38.65
CA ALA A 10 16.60 12.20 38.14
C ALA A 10 16.61 12.24 36.60
N ALA A 11 16.75 11.08 35.96
CA ALA A 11 16.50 10.93 34.52
C ALA A 11 16.39 9.44 34.16
N ASP A 12 15.45 8.70 34.76
CA ASP A 12 15.10 7.35 34.27
C ASP A 12 13.74 6.85 34.81
N LYS A 13 12.66 7.61 34.59
CA LYS A 13 11.31 7.24 35.04
C LYS A 13 10.24 7.48 33.96
N SER A 14 10.41 6.88 32.78
CA SER A 14 9.31 6.81 31.80
C SER A 14 9.22 5.52 30.99
N SER A 15 9.98 4.47 31.32
CA SER A 15 10.00 3.21 30.55
C SER A 15 9.67 1.95 31.37
N LYS A 16 8.65 2.01 32.24
CA LYS A 16 8.04 0.80 32.84
C LYS A 16 6.54 1.00 33.05
N ALA A 17 5.79 1.01 31.96
CA ALA A 17 4.36 0.69 32.03
C ALA A 17 4.23 -0.84 32.02
N GLU A 18 3.58 -1.34 33.07
CA GLU A 18 3.40 -2.74 33.44
C GLU A 18 2.88 -3.61 32.28
N ASN A 19 3.67 -4.57 31.82
CA ASN A 19 3.12 -5.78 31.18
C ASN A 19 2.45 -6.59 32.29
N LYS A 20 1.16 -6.35 32.55
CA LYS A 20 0.35 -7.28 33.35
C LYS A 20 0.26 -8.58 32.56
N ASP A 21 0.89 -9.62 33.08
CA ASP A 21 0.88 -10.94 32.47
C ASP A 21 -0.57 -11.43 32.37
N VAL A 22 -1.05 -11.66 31.15
CA VAL A 22 -2.45 -11.98 30.91
C VAL A 22 -2.80 -13.33 31.56
N ALA A 23 -1.81 -14.22 31.69
CA ALA A 23 -1.92 -15.45 32.47
C ALA A 23 -2.27 -15.20 33.94
N ALA A 24 -1.74 -14.13 34.55
CA ALA A 24 -2.06 -13.77 35.94
C ALA A 24 -3.48 -13.20 36.09
N ILE A 25 -3.96 -12.45 35.11
CA ILE A 25 -5.35 -11.93 35.08
C ILE A 25 -6.35 -13.09 34.90
N LEU A 26 -6.03 -14.05 34.03
CA LEU A 26 -6.84 -15.23 33.78
C LEU A 26 -6.85 -16.21 34.95
N ALA A 27 -5.72 -16.36 35.64
CA ALA A 27 -5.61 -17.16 36.86
C ALA A 27 -6.40 -16.55 38.04
N GLY A 28 -6.44 -15.22 38.13
CA GLY A 28 -7.17 -14.49 39.18
C GLY A 28 -8.68 -14.41 38.98
N ASN A 29 -9.22 -14.85 37.84
CA ASN A 29 -10.65 -14.74 37.54
C ASN A 29 -11.18 -15.98 36.79
N ALA A 30 -11.63 -16.98 37.57
CA ALA A 30 -12.16 -18.24 37.04
C ALA A 30 -13.40 -18.07 36.14
N VAL A 31 -14.23 -17.06 36.41
CA VAL A 31 -15.40 -16.71 35.57
C VAL A 31 -14.95 -16.20 34.20
N LEU A 32 -13.92 -15.35 34.18
CA LEU A 32 -13.32 -14.87 32.93
C LEU A 32 -12.72 -16.02 32.13
N LYS A 33 -11.96 -16.92 32.77
CA LYS A 33 -11.36 -18.09 32.10
C LYS A 33 -12.43 -18.98 31.46
N THR A 34 -13.51 -19.27 32.20
CA THR A 34 -14.61 -20.10 31.69
C THR A 34 -15.36 -19.40 30.54
N THR A 35 -15.59 -18.09 30.67
CA THR A 35 -16.21 -17.28 29.61
C THR A 35 -15.36 -17.30 28.34
N LEU A 36 -14.04 -17.16 28.45
CA LEU A 36 -13.15 -17.20 27.29
C LEU A 36 -13.15 -18.57 26.60
N GLN A 37 -13.13 -19.66 27.37
CA GLN A 37 -13.26 -21.02 26.83
C GLN A 37 -14.61 -21.23 26.13
N GLN A 38 -15.70 -20.68 26.68
CA GLN A 38 -17.01 -20.73 26.04
C GLN A 38 -17.04 -19.92 24.73
N ILE A 39 -16.40 -18.75 24.70
CA ILE A 39 -16.28 -17.93 23.48
C ILE A 39 -15.49 -18.69 22.42
N GLU A 40 -14.32 -19.25 22.74
CA GLU A 40 -13.52 -20.03 21.80
C GLU A 40 -14.27 -21.27 21.29
N LYS A 41 -14.98 -21.98 22.18
CA LYS A 41 -15.81 -23.13 21.78
C LYS A 41 -16.97 -22.74 20.86
N SER A 42 -17.56 -21.57 21.06
CA SER A 42 -18.75 -21.13 20.31
C SER A 42 -18.39 -20.43 18.99
N PHE A 43 -17.24 -19.77 18.92
CA PHE A 43 -16.87 -18.88 17.80
C PHE A 43 -15.54 -19.26 17.13
N GLY A 44 -14.87 -20.31 17.60
CA GLY A 44 -13.61 -20.81 17.08
C GLY A 44 -12.38 -20.30 17.83
N GLU A 45 -11.27 -21.00 17.64
CA GLU A 45 -9.97 -20.62 18.20
C GLU A 45 -9.57 -19.21 17.71
N GLY A 46 -9.13 -18.35 18.63
CA GLY A 46 -8.77 -16.97 18.32
C GLY A 46 -9.91 -15.97 18.18
N ALA A 47 -11.15 -16.36 18.49
CA ALA A 47 -12.28 -15.43 18.58
C ALA A 47 -12.07 -14.31 19.61
N ILE A 48 -11.27 -14.56 20.65
CA ILE A 48 -10.88 -13.59 21.65
C ILE A 48 -9.44 -13.88 22.13
N MET A 49 -8.55 -12.90 22.00
CA MET A 49 -7.15 -13.04 22.40
C MET A 49 -6.65 -11.76 23.07
N PRO A 50 -5.70 -11.86 24.02
CA PRO A 50 -5.06 -10.68 24.58
C PRO A 50 -4.26 -9.92 23.52
N LEU A 51 -4.49 -8.61 23.40
CA LEU A 51 -3.90 -7.78 22.34
C LEU A 51 -2.37 -7.83 22.29
N GLY A 52 -1.70 -7.94 23.45
CA GLY A 52 -0.24 -7.99 23.55
C GLY A 52 0.39 -9.35 23.27
N SER A 53 -0.40 -10.43 23.24
CA SER A 53 0.12 -11.80 23.06
C SER A 53 0.37 -12.18 21.59
N ASN A 54 -0.08 -11.35 20.64
CA ASN A 54 -0.02 -11.66 19.22
C ASN A 54 0.06 -10.38 18.34
N HIS A 55 0.87 -9.39 18.73
CA HIS A 55 1.12 -8.24 17.86
C HIS A 55 2.03 -8.64 16.68
N LYS A 56 1.49 -9.44 15.76
CA LYS A 56 2.11 -9.68 14.47
C LYS A 56 2.12 -8.35 13.74
N GLN A 57 3.32 -7.87 13.42
CA GLN A 57 3.54 -6.74 12.54
C GLN A 57 2.74 -6.98 11.25
N ILE A 58 1.99 -5.97 10.82
CA ILE A 58 1.20 -6.09 9.59
C ILE A 58 2.19 -6.05 8.42
N GLU A 59 2.31 -7.18 7.73
CA GLU A 59 3.07 -7.30 6.48
C GLU A 59 2.45 -6.40 5.41
N GLY A 60 3.25 -6.02 4.42
CA GLY A 60 2.76 -5.23 3.30
C GLY A 60 3.42 -5.60 1.98
N ILE A 61 2.83 -5.09 0.89
CA ILE A 61 3.33 -5.23 -0.48
C ILE A 61 3.95 -3.89 -0.87
N GLN A 62 5.17 -3.93 -1.40
CA GLN A 62 5.88 -2.73 -1.87
C GLN A 62 5.08 -2.01 -2.96
N THR A 63 5.16 -0.69 -2.98
CA THR A 63 4.47 0.14 -3.97
C THR A 63 5.26 0.36 -5.26
N GLY A 64 6.53 -0.06 -5.28
CA GLY A 64 7.47 0.27 -6.36
C GLY A 64 8.09 1.67 -6.20
N SER A 65 7.72 2.43 -5.16
CA SER A 65 8.38 3.67 -4.75
C SER A 65 8.84 3.52 -3.29
N LEU A 66 10.13 3.74 -3.05
CA LEU A 66 10.69 3.71 -1.69
C LEU A 66 10.14 4.87 -0.84
N SER A 67 9.98 6.06 -1.41
CA SER A 67 9.42 7.20 -0.67
C SER A 67 7.97 6.96 -0.28
N LEU A 68 7.16 6.35 -1.15
CA LEU A 68 5.79 5.97 -0.84
C LEU A 68 5.73 4.88 0.22
N ASP A 69 6.58 3.87 0.14
CA ASP A 69 6.68 2.82 1.16
C ASP A 69 7.03 3.42 2.53
N LEU A 70 8.01 4.33 2.61
CA LEU A 70 8.38 5.07 3.82
C LEU A 70 7.23 5.95 4.35
N ALA A 71 6.51 6.63 3.46
CA ALA A 71 5.35 7.44 3.82
C ALA A 71 4.20 6.58 4.38
N LEU A 72 4.13 5.31 3.99
CA LEU A 72 3.15 4.34 4.50
C LEU A 72 3.58 3.64 5.80
N GLY A 73 4.81 3.85 6.25
CA GLY A 73 5.36 3.24 7.47
C GLY A 73 6.48 2.22 7.23
N GLY A 74 7.04 2.17 6.03
CA GLY A 74 8.21 1.37 5.66
C GLY A 74 7.90 -0.01 5.05
N LYS A 75 6.63 -0.44 5.06
CA LYS A 75 6.21 -1.78 4.61
C LYS A 75 5.35 -1.79 3.35
N GLY A 76 5.18 -0.63 2.70
CA GLY A 76 4.26 -0.49 1.57
C GLY A 76 2.79 -0.58 1.98
N LEU A 77 1.95 -1.16 1.13
CA LEU A 77 0.52 -1.30 1.39
C LEU A 77 0.24 -2.46 2.35
N PRO A 78 -0.53 -2.27 3.44
CA PRO A 78 -0.75 -3.30 4.44
C PRO A 78 -1.66 -4.43 3.94
N ARG A 79 -1.22 -5.68 4.10
CA ARG A 79 -1.99 -6.89 3.81
C ARG A 79 -3.26 -6.98 4.63
N GLY A 80 -4.29 -7.58 4.02
CA GLY A 80 -5.60 -7.77 4.64
C GLY A 80 -6.37 -6.48 4.86
N ARG A 81 -6.10 -5.42 4.08
CA ARG A 81 -6.74 -4.11 4.22
C ARG A 81 -7.29 -3.58 2.90
N ILE A 82 -8.28 -2.71 3.04
CA ILE A 82 -8.82 -1.90 1.94
C ILE A 82 -8.00 -0.61 1.84
N ILE A 83 -7.56 -0.27 0.63
CA ILE A 83 -6.80 0.93 0.28
C ILE A 83 -7.60 1.73 -0.74
N GLU A 84 -7.65 3.06 -0.61
CA GLU A 84 -8.18 3.93 -1.67
C GLU A 84 -7.07 4.79 -2.24
N VAL A 85 -6.88 4.73 -3.55
CA VAL A 85 -5.96 5.58 -4.31
C VAL A 85 -6.83 6.52 -5.15
N PHE A 86 -6.80 7.82 -4.84
CA PHE A 86 -7.67 8.79 -5.50
C PHE A 86 -6.90 10.04 -5.90
N GLY A 87 -7.45 10.81 -6.84
CA GLY A 87 -6.76 11.96 -7.41
C GLY A 87 -7.35 12.40 -8.75
N PRO A 88 -6.84 13.50 -9.32
CA PRO A 88 -7.23 13.97 -10.65
C PRO A 88 -6.97 12.92 -11.73
N GLU A 89 -7.52 13.14 -12.92
CA GLU A 89 -7.17 12.37 -14.11
C GLU A 89 -5.68 12.48 -14.42
N SER A 90 -5.11 11.44 -15.04
CA SER A 90 -3.70 11.39 -15.43
C SER A 90 -2.68 11.60 -14.29
N SER A 91 -3.10 11.53 -13.02
CA SER A 91 -2.19 11.72 -11.87
C SER A 91 -1.29 10.51 -11.55
N GLY A 92 -1.52 9.36 -12.20
CA GLY A 92 -0.72 8.14 -12.00
C GLY A 92 -1.35 7.09 -11.07
N LYS A 93 -2.65 7.19 -10.75
CA LYS A 93 -3.37 6.24 -9.87
C LYS A 93 -3.25 4.79 -10.33
N THR A 94 -3.62 4.51 -11.58
CA THR A 94 -3.55 3.18 -12.19
C THR A 94 -2.10 2.70 -12.29
N THR A 95 -1.16 3.59 -12.65
CA THR A 95 0.28 3.26 -12.67
C THR A 95 0.79 2.79 -11.30
N ILE A 96 0.42 3.47 -10.21
CA ILE A 96 0.78 3.04 -8.84
C ILE A 96 0.18 1.66 -8.54
N ALA A 97 -1.09 1.43 -8.88
CA ALA A 97 -1.74 0.15 -8.65
C ALA A 97 -1.09 -0.99 -9.45
N LEU A 98 -0.70 -0.73 -10.70
CA LEU A 98 0.02 -1.69 -11.55
C LEU A 98 1.43 -1.99 -11.01
N HIS A 99 2.14 -1.01 -10.44
CA HIS A 99 3.40 -1.29 -9.76
C HIS A 99 3.21 -2.17 -8.52
N VAL A 100 2.16 -1.96 -7.73
CA VAL A 100 1.86 -2.87 -6.59
C VAL A 100 1.59 -4.28 -7.09
N ILE A 101 0.84 -4.44 -8.20
CA ILE A 101 0.63 -5.73 -8.85
C ILE A 101 1.96 -6.37 -9.25
N ALA A 102 2.82 -5.62 -9.94
CA ALA A 102 4.14 -6.11 -10.36
C ALA A 102 5.00 -6.54 -9.16
N GLN A 103 4.98 -5.78 -8.06
CA GLN A 103 5.69 -6.15 -6.82
C GLN A 103 5.11 -7.39 -6.15
N ALA A 104 3.78 -7.55 -6.16
CA ALA A 104 3.13 -8.76 -5.64
C ALA A 104 3.52 -10.00 -6.45
N GLN A 105 3.46 -9.93 -7.78
CA GLN A 105 3.84 -11.02 -8.69
C GLN A 105 5.32 -11.36 -8.57
N LYS A 106 6.20 -10.35 -8.48
CA LYS A 106 7.64 -10.55 -8.25
C LYS A 106 7.94 -11.31 -6.96
N ALA A 107 7.08 -11.18 -5.94
CA ALA A 107 7.17 -11.92 -4.69
C ALA A 107 6.49 -13.31 -4.75
N GLY A 108 6.07 -13.77 -5.94
CA GLY A 108 5.36 -15.04 -6.14
C GLY A 108 3.86 -15.01 -5.83
N GLY A 109 3.30 -13.82 -5.57
CA GLY A 109 1.89 -13.65 -5.24
C GLY A 109 0.97 -13.56 -6.46
N ILE A 110 -0.32 -13.77 -6.23
CA ILE A 110 -1.35 -13.71 -7.27
C ILE A 110 -2.05 -12.34 -7.24
N ALA A 111 -2.22 -11.75 -8.42
CA ALA A 111 -2.88 -10.46 -8.58
C ALA A 111 -4.14 -10.56 -9.44
N ALA A 112 -5.12 -9.71 -9.12
CA ALA A 112 -6.31 -9.53 -9.94
C ALA A 112 -6.61 -8.05 -10.19
N PHE A 113 -7.21 -7.77 -11.35
CA PHE A 113 -7.61 -6.44 -11.79
C PHE A 113 -9.07 -6.47 -12.27
N VAL A 114 -9.94 -5.74 -11.57
CA VAL A 114 -11.33 -5.51 -11.94
C VAL A 114 -11.41 -4.17 -12.67
N ASP A 115 -11.39 -4.24 -14.00
CA ASP A 115 -11.39 -3.10 -14.92
C ASP A 115 -12.83 -2.69 -15.24
N ALA A 116 -13.44 -1.92 -14.34
CA ALA A 116 -14.75 -1.31 -14.54
C ALA A 116 -14.70 -0.10 -15.49
N GLU A 117 -13.55 0.53 -15.67
CA GLU A 117 -13.37 1.62 -16.66
C GLU A 117 -13.14 1.13 -18.09
N HIS A 118 -12.90 -0.19 -18.29
CA HIS A 118 -12.56 -0.78 -19.58
C HIS A 118 -11.37 -0.09 -20.27
N ALA A 119 -10.39 0.34 -19.46
CA ALA A 119 -9.30 1.22 -19.88
C ALA A 119 -7.90 0.64 -19.59
N LEU A 120 -7.82 -0.61 -19.12
CA LEU A 120 -6.52 -1.25 -18.88
C LEU A 120 -5.78 -1.49 -20.21
N ASP A 121 -4.58 -0.92 -20.35
CA ASP A 121 -3.66 -1.18 -21.45
C ASP A 121 -2.65 -2.29 -21.07
N PRO A 122 -2.74 -3.49 -21.67
CA PRO A 122 -1.81 -4.58 -21.38
C PRO A 122 -0.36 -4.24 -21.77
N SER A 123 -0.15 -3.44 -22.82
CA SER A 123 1.19 -3.06 -23.26
C SER A 123 1.87 -2.14 -22.24
N TRP A 124 1.09 -1.26 -21.62
CA TRP A 124 1.56 -0.42 -20.52
C TRP A 124 1.83 -1.25 -19.27
N ALA A 125 0.90 -2.12 -18.87
CA ALA A 125 1.09 -3.01 -17.71
C ALA A 125 2.38 -3.84 -17.83
N LYS A 126 2.65 -4.42 -19.01
CA LYS A 126 3.89 -5.15 -19.27
C LYS A 126 5.15 -4.29 -19.10
N LYS A 127 5.13 -3.04 -19.57
CA LYS A 127 6.25 -2.09 -19.38
C LYS A 127 6.51 -1.76 -17.91
N LEU A 128 5.48 -1.83 -17.06
CA LEU A 128 5.60 -1.64 -15.61
C LEU A 128 6.06 -2.89 -14.86
N GLY A 129 6.30 -4.00 -15.56
CA GLY A 129 6.75 -5.27 -14.99
C GLY A 129 5.62 -6.17 -14.49
N VAL A 130 4.38 -5.93 -14.92
CA VAL A 130 3.26 -6.85 -14.65
C VAL A 130 3.39 -8.07 -15.53
N GLU A 131 3.30 -9.26 -14.93
CA GLU A 131 3.25 -10.53 -15.65
C GLU A 131 1.82 -10.76 -16.15
N LEU A 132 1.60 -10.58 -17.45
CA LEU A 132 0.26 -10.59 -18.04
C LEU A 132 -0.36 -11.99 -18.03
N GLU A 133 0.46 -13.04 -18.12
CA GLU A 133 0.00 -14.42 -18.18
C GLU A 133 -0.63 -14.89 -16.87
N THR A 134 -0.22 -14.28 -15.74
CA THR A 134 -0.69 -14.63 -14.40
C THR A 134 -1.64 -13.60 -13.79
N LEU A 135 -1.87 -12.46 -14.48
CA LEU A 135 -2.80 -11.44 -14.01
C LEU A 135 -4.24 -11.85 -14.30
N LEU A 136 -5.06 -12.01 -13.26
CA LEU A 136 -6.50 -12.24 -13.42
C LEU A 136 -7.20 -10.93 -13.77
N VAL A 137 -7.80 -10.82 -14.95
CA VAL A 137 -8.54 -9.62 -15.37
C VAL A 137 -10.04 -9.90 -15.46
N SER A 138 -10.85 -8.99 -14.93
CA SER A 138 -12.30 -9.02 -15.04
C SER A 138 -12.81 -7.67 -15.53
N GLN A 139 -13.67 -7.69 -16.54
CA GLN A 139 -14.37 -6.52 -17.06
C GLN A 139 -15.87 -6.66 -16.77
N PRO A 140 -16.32 -6.24 -15.58
CA PRO A 140 -17.70 -6.46 -15.15
C PRO A 140 -18.70 -5.59 -15.94
N SER A 141 -19.91 -6.11 -16.13
CA SER A 141 -21.01 -5.37 -16.77
C SER A 141 -21.75 -4.43 -15.81
N SER A 142 -21.59 -4.61 -14.49
CA SER A 142 -22.19 -3.74 -13.47
C SER A 142 -21.36 -3.63 -12.20
N GLY A 143 -21.65 -2.60 -11.39
CA GLY A 143 -21.00 -2.41 -10.10
C GLY A 143 -21.23 -3.56 -9.12
N GLU A 144 -22.42 -4.16 -9.12
CA GLU A 144 -22.73 -5.35 -8.32
C GLU A 144 -21.86 -6.54 -8.73
N GLU A 145 -21.74 -6.79 -10.04
CA GLU A 145 -20.92 -7.87 -10.57
C GLU A 145 -19.45 -7.69 -10.21
N GLY A 146 -18.89 -6.49 -10.43
CA GLY A 146 -17.49 -6.21 -10.08
C GLY A 146 -17.19 -6.43 -8.59
N LEU A 147 -18.11 -6.02 -7.71
CA LEU A 147 -17.96 -6.22 -6.26
C LEU A 147 -18.19 -7.67 -5.82
N GLN A 148 -19.05 -8.43 -6.51
CA GLN A 148 -19.24 -9.86 -6.27
C GLN A 148 -18.01 -10.67 -6.70
N ILE A 149 -17.42 -10.35 -7.85
CA ILE A 149 -16.17 -10.97 -8.32
C ILE A 149 -15.05 -10.67 -7.32
N THR A 150 -14.94 -9.42 -6.86
CA THR A 150 -14.00 -9.04 -5.79
C THR A 150 -14.24 -9.87 -4.52
N GLU A 151 -15.50 -10.05 -4.09
CA GLU A 151 -15.84 -10.87 -2.91
C GLU A 151 -15.41 -12.33 -3.08
N MET A 152 -15.63 -12.92 -4.25
CA MET A 152 -15.26 -14.31 -4.55
C MET A 152 -13.75 -14.50 -4.56
N LEU A 153 -13.01 -13.57 -5.19
CA LEU A 153 -11.54 -13.61 -5.22
C LEU A 153 -10.96 -13.50 -3.81
N VAL A 154 -11.47 -12.60 -2.96
CA VAL A 154 -11.03 -12.50 -1.56
C VAL A 154 -11.34 -13.79 -0.79
N LYS A 155 -12.51 -14.39 -0.99
CA LYS A 155 -12.91 -15.64 -0.31
C LYS A 155 -12.06 -16.84 -0.68
N SER A 156 -11.45 -16.84 -1.86
CA SER A 156 -10.54 -17.91 -2.27
C SER A 156 -9.30 -18.02 -1.40
N ASN A 157 -8.90 -16.92 -0.71
CA ASN A 157 -7.62 -16.76 -0.01
C ASN A 157 -6.38 -17.02 -0.89
N ALA A 158 -6.53 -17.10 -2.21
CA ALA A 158 -5.44 -17.35 -3.15
C ALA A 158 -4.86 -16.04 -3.72
N VAL A 159 -5.59 -14.93 -3.66
CA VAL A 159 -5.19 -13.66 -4.28
C VAL A 159 -4.55 -12.73 -3.25
N ASP A 160 -3.36 -12.22 -3.54
CA ASP A 160 -2.60 -11.30 -2.67
C ASP A 160 -3.04 -9.85 -2.83
N VAL A 161 -3.34 -9.43 -4.06
CA VAL A 161 -3.76 -8.06 -4.36
C VAL A 161 -4.88 -8.04 -5.42
N ILE A 162 -5.92 -7.26 -5.15
CA ILE A 162 -7.01 -6.98 -6.08
C ILE A 162 -7.09 -5.48 -6.28
N VAL A 163 -7.04 -5.04 -7.53
CA VAL A 163 -7.28 -3.64 -7.92
C VAL A 163 -8.69 -3.54 -8.51
N VAL A 164 -9.45 -2.53 -8.09
CA VAL A 164 -10.75 -2.18 -8.67
C VAL A 164 -10.64 -0.79 -9.28
N ASP A 165 -10.61 -0.73 -10.61
CA ASP A 165 -10.45 0.50 -11.40
C ASP A 165 -11.71 0.78 -12.23
N SER A 166 -12.61 1.66 -11.84
CA SER A 166 -12.60 2.51 -10.64
C SER A 166 -13.96 2.50 -9.94
N VAL A 167 -13.99 3.00 -8.70
CA VAL A 167 -15.23 3.16 -7.93
C VAL A 167 -16.25 4.02 -8.68
N ALA A 168 -15.80 5.02 -9.44
CA ALA A 168 -16.69 5.87 -10.22
C ALA A 168 -17.46 5.08 -11.28
N ALA A 169 -16.82 4.06 -11.86
CA ALA A 169 -17.37 3.19 -12.90
C ALA A 169 -18.16 1.98 -12.36
N LEU A 170 -18.24 1.78 -11.04
CA LEU A 170 -19.11 0.77 -10.44
C LEU A 170 -20.57 1.25 -10.48
N VAL A 171 -21.17 1.26 -11.66
CA VAL A 171 -22.54 1.71 -11.91
C VAL A 171 -23.53 0.59 -11.59
N PRO A 172 -24.52 0.81 -10.71
CA PRO A 172 -25.52 -0.21 -10.39
C PRO A 172 -26.38 -0.62 -11.59
N ARG A 173 -26.81 -1.89 -11.66
CA ARG A 173 -27.66 -2.40 -12.77
C ARG A 173 -28.92 -1.59 -13.03
N ALA A 174 -29.58 -1.13 -11.96
CA ALA A 174 -30.81 -0.35 -12.13
C ALA A 174 -30.54 0.99 -12.82
N GLU A 175 -29.36 1.59 -12.62
CA GLU A 175 -28.96 2.81 -13.32
C GLU A 175 -28.56 2.54 -14.78
N LEU A 176 -27.88 1.41 -15.05
CA LEU A 176 -27.53 0.99 -16.41
C LEU A 176 -28.76 0.64 -17.27
N ASN A 177 -29.79 0.07 -16.67
CA ASN A 177 -31.04 -0.30 -17.35
C ASN A 177 -32.04 0.86 -17.46
N GLY A 178 -31.81 1.96 -16.74
CA GLY A 178 -32.64 3.15 -16.78
C GLY A 178 -32.37 4.02 -18.00
N GLU A 179 -33.21 5.03 -18.22
CA GLU A 179 -32.99 6.01 -19.28
C GLU A 179 -32.06 7.13 -18.82
N ILE A 180 -31.35 7.76 -19.78
CA ILE A 180 -30.52 8.93 -19.48
C ILE A 180 -31.43 10.06 -18.99
N GLY A 181 -31.24 10.47 -17.74
CA GLY A 181 -32.07 11.48 -17.07
C GLY A 181 -32.87 10.94 -15.88
N ASP A 182 -32.96 9.61 -15.74
CA ASP A 182 -33.62 8.99 -14.60
C ASP A 182 -32.87 9.25 -13.29
N SER A 183 -33.64 9.62 -12.26
CA SER A 183 -33.08 9.97 -10.95
C SER A 183 -32.79 8.74 -10.10
N HIS A 184 -31.52 8.33 -10.05
CA HIS A 184 -31.04 7.22 -9.23
C HIS A 184 -30.28 7.70 -7.98
N VAL A 185 -30.97 8.41 -7.09
CA VAL A 185 -30.32 9.06 -5.94
C VAL A 185 -29.65 8.04 -5.01
N GLY A 186 -28.32 8.15 -4.88
CA GLY A 186 -27.52 7.45 -3.88
C GLY A 186 -27.46 5.93 -4.04
N LEU A 187 -27.78 5.39 -5.23
CA LEU A 187 -27.77 3.94 -5.46
C LEU A 187 -26.35 3.36 -5.33
N GLN A 188 -25.36 3.98 -5.99
CA GLN A 188 -23.95 3.60 -5.87
C GLN A 188 -23.43 3.68 -4.42
N ALA A 189 -23.83 4.71 -3.66
CA ALA A 189 -23.42 4.86 -2.27
C ALA A 189 -23.97 3.74 -1.37
N ARG A 190 -25.20 3.27 -1.62
CA ARG A 190 -25.82 2.14 -0.92
C ARG A 190 -25.12 0.83 -1.27
N LEU A 191 -24.86 0.59 -2.56
CA LEU A 191 -24.09 -0.56 -3.04
C LEU A 191 -22.73 -0.64 -2.34
N MET A 192 -21.95 0.44 -2.39
CA MET A 192 -20.64 0.50 -1.72
C MET A 192 -20.75 0.26 -0.22
N SER A 193 -21.75 0.83 0.45
CA SER A 193 -21.95 0.62 1.89
C SER A 193 -22.23 -0.83 2.26
N GLN A 194 -23.04 -1.53 1.45
CA GLN A 194 -23.34 -2.94 1.63
C GLN A 194 -22.10 -3.81 1.36
N SER A 195 -21.40 -3.55 0.26
CA SER A 195 -20.21 -4.31 -0.13
C SER A 195 -19.08 -4.15 0.87
N MET A 196 -18.77 -2.93 1.33
CA MET A 196 -17.71 -2.70 2.32
C MET A 196 -17.98 -3.43 3.65
N ARG A 197 -19.26 -3.51 4.06
CA ARG A 197 -19.66 -4.25 5.29
C ARG A 197 -19.36 -5.75 5.18
N LYS A 198 -19.56 -6.34 4.01
CA LYS A 198 -19.26 -7.76 3.74
C LYS A 198 -17.76 -8.00 3.57
N LEU A 199 -17.12 -7.16 2.75
CA LEU A 199 -15.73 -7.33 2.33
C LEU A 199 -14.71 -7.15 3.48
N THR A 200 -14.95 -6.21 4.40
CA THR A 200 -13.95 -5.86 5.42
C THR A 200 -13.51 -7.05 6.28
N GLY A 201 -14.46 -7.89 6.72
CA GLY A 201 -14.16 -9.03 7.57
C GLY A 201 -13.40 -10.14 6.83
N ILE A 202 -13.75 -10.40 5.58
CA ILE A 202 -13.11 -11.44 4.75
C ILE A 202 -11.73 -10.99 4.24
N ILE A 203 -11.56 -9.72 3.91
CA ILE A 203 -10.27 -9.12 3.51
C ILE A 203 -9.27 -9.25 4.66
N ALA A 204 -9.69 -8.97 5.90
CA ALA A 204 -8.81 -9.10 7.06
C ALA A 204 -8.31 -10.54 7.30
N LYS A 205 -9.14 -11.55 7.01
CA LYS A 205 -8.80 -12.97 7.19
C LYS A 205 -7.93 -13.53 6.06
N SER A 206 -8.22 -13.16 4.82
CA SER A 206 -7.51 -13.61 3.61
C SER A 206 -6.12 -13.01 3.45
N LYS A 207 -5.80 -11.93 4.16
CA LYS A 207 -4.59 -11.12 3.97
C LYS A 207 -4.47 -10.49 2.56
N THR A 208 -5.51 -10.55 1.73
CA THR A 208 -5.57 -9.86 0.43
C THR A 208 -5.58 -8.34 0.62
N ILE A 209 -4.84 -7.61 -0.21
CA ILE A 209 -4.97 -6.15 -0.33
C ILE A 209 -6.04 -5.85 -1.37
N VAL A 210 -7.02 -5.01 -1.05
CA VAL A 210 -7.99 -4.54 -2.04
C VAL A 210 -7.82 -3.04 -2.25
N ILE A 211 -7.35 -2.67 -3.43
CA ILE A 211 -7.11 -1.29 -3.85
C ILE A 211 -8.30 -0.81 -4.67
N PHE A 212 -9.00 0.20 -4.18
CA PHE A 212 -9.99 0.93 -4.94
C PHE A 212 -9.36 2.18 -5.54
N ILE A 213 -9.34 2.26 -6.87
CA ILE A 213 -9.02 3.51 -7.55
C ILE A 213 -10.28 4.38 -7.58
N ASN A 214 -10.10 5.68 -7.32
CA ASN A 214 -11.21 6.61 -7.32
C ASN A 214 -10.84 7.94 -7.98
N GLN A 215 -11.86 8.62 -8.48
CA GLN A 215 -11.72 9.94 -9.08
C GLN A 215 -12.08 11.04 -8.09
N ILE A 216 -11.66 12.27 -8.38
CA ILE A 216 -12.15 13.45 -7.67
C ILE A 216 -13.41 13.98 -8.38
N ARG A 217 -14.38 14.43 -7.58
CA ARG A 217 -15.54 15.21 -7.99
C ARG A 217 -15.64 16.43 -7.09
N GLU A 218 -16.36 17.45 -7.52
CA GLU A 218 -16.62 18.63 -6.70
C GLU A 218 -18.05 18.62 -6.16
N LYS A 219 -18.22 19.03 -4.90
CA LYS A 219 -19.53 19.27 -4.32
C LYS A 219 -19.97 20.68 -4.65
N VAL A 220 -21.08 20.80 -5.37
CA VAL A 220 -21.73 22.08 -5.65
C VAL A 220 -22.18 22.74 -4.33
N GLY A 221 -21.96 24.04 -4.19
CA GLY A 221 -22.46 24.84 -3.07
C GLY A 221 -21.56 24.89 -1.82
N VAL A 222 -20.32 24.40 -1.88
CA VAL A 222 -19.36 24.55 -0.78
C VAL A 222 -18.66 25.91 -0.89
N MET A 223 -18.97 26.83 0.04
CA MET A 223 -18.34 28.16 0.11
C MET A 223 -17.12 28.22 1.05
N PHE A 224 -16.91 27.20 1.90
CA PHE A 224 -15.81 27.14 2.87
C PHE A 224 -15.22 25.73 2.96
N GLY A 225 -13.89 25.62 2.95
CA GLY A 225 -13.17 24.35 2.93
C GLY A 225 -12.94 23.81 1.51
N SER A 226 -12.49 22.55 1.39
CA SER A 226 -12.28 21.92 0.08
C SER A 226 -13.61 21.41 -0.50
N PRO A 227 -13.94 21.76 -1.77
CA PRO A 227 -15.12 21.23 -2.45
C PRO A 227 -14.92 19.78 -2.94
N GLU A 228 -13.68 19.27 -2.92
CA GLU A 228 -13.35 17.95 -3.46
C GLU A 228 -13.99 16.81 -2.65
N THR A 229 -14.54 15.84 -3.36
CA THR A 229 -15.08 14.59 -2.83
C THR A 229 -14.71 13.43 -3.75
N THR A 230 -15.01 12.21 -3.31
CA THR A 230 -14.82 11.00 -4.11
C THR A 230 -16.18 10.29 -4.29
N PRO A 231 -16.44 9.67 -5.46
CA PRO A 231 -17.59 8.80 -5.73
C PRO A 231 -17.73 7.61 -4.77
N GLY A 232 -18.90 6.95 -4.79
CA GLY A 232 -19.17 5.77 -3.94
C GLY A 232 -19.63 6.08 -2.51
N GLY A 233 -19.96 7.35 -2.20
CA GLY A 233 -20.45 7.76 -0.88
C GLY A 233 -19.35 7.83 0.18
N ARG A 234 -19.72 7.66 1.46
CA ARG A 234 -18.78 7.78 2.60
C ARG A 234 -18.19 6.46 3.08
N ALA A 235 -18.80 5.33 2.71
CA ALA A 235 -18.44 4.03 3.26
C ALA A 235 -16.96 3.70 3.05
N LEU A 236 -16.48 3.77 1.80
CA LEU A 236 -15.09 3.48 1.45
C LEU A 236 -14.11 4.30 2.32
N LYS A 237 -14.38 5.60 2.50
CA LYS A 237 -13.56 6.49 3.33
C LYS A 237 -13.40 6.00 4.77
N PHE A 238 -14.41 5.36 5.36
CA PHE A 238 -14.36 4.83 6.73
C PHE A 238 -13.68 3.46 6.80
N TYR A 239 -13.97 2.58 5.84
CA TYR A 239 -13.47 1.21 5.80
C TYR A 239 -12.00 1.13 5.38
N CYS A 240 -11.52 2.01 4.50
CA CYS A 240 -10.11 2.05 4.11
C CYS A 240 -9.18 2.18 5.32
N SER A 241 -8.08 1.43 5.30
CA SER A 241 -6.99 1.60 6.24
C SER A 241 -6.04 2.70 5.79
N CYS A 242 -5.74 2.75 4.49
CA CYS A 242 -4.95 3.82 3.89
C CYS A 242 -5.75 4.53 2.81
N ARG A 243 -5.58 5.85 2.72
CA ARG A 243 -6.10 6.67 1.61
C ARG A 243 -4.96 7.53 1.08
N ILE A 244 -4.73 7.46 -0.23
CA ILE A 244 -3.60 8.10 -0.90
C ILE A 244 -4.18 9.10 -1.91
N ASP A 245 -3.92 10.39 -1.71
CA ASP A 245 -4.22 11.47 -2.66
C ASP A 245 -3.02 11.62 -3.60
N VAL A 246 -3.21 11.27 -4.87
CA VAL A 246 -2.17 11.25 -5.90
C VAL A 246 -2.37 12.43 -6.85
N ARG A 247 -1.36 13.30 -6.96
CA ARG A 247 -1.40 14.47 -7.83
C ARG A 247 -0.13 14.61 -8.65
N ARG A 248 -0.31 15.02 -9.91
CA ARG A 248 0.77 15.57 -10.72
C ARG A 248 1.13 16.96 -10.19
N ILE A 249 2.40 17.19 -9.88
CA ILE A 249 2.90 18.48 -9.37
C ILE A 249 3.91 19.14 -10.31
N GLY A 250 4.38 18.43 -11.34
CA GLY A 250 5.33 18.98 -12.31
C GLY A 250 5.49 18.11 -13.55
N GLN A 251 6.20 18.67 -14.53
CA GLN A 251 6.64 17.98 -15.75
C GLN A 251 8.13 17.70 -15.66
N LEU A 252 8.53 16.53 -16.16
CA LEU A 252 9.93 16.18 -16.39
C LEU A 252 10.21 16.40 -17.87
N LYS A 253 11.24 17.17 -18.18
CA LYS A 253 11.63 17.49 -19.55
C LYS A 253 13.07 17.08 -19.81
N ASP A 254 13.31 16.55 -20.99
CA ASP A 254 14.64 16.38 -21.56
C ASP A 254 14.71 17.22 -22.84
N GLY A 255 15.44 18.33 -22.79
CA GLY A 255 15.36 19.38 -23.80
C GLY A 255 13.93 19.95 -23.92
N GLU A 256 13.32 19.78 -25.09
CA GLU A 256 11.94 20.21 -25.37
C GLU A 256 10.89 19.13 -25.07
N ASP A 257 11.30 17.86 -25.00
CA ASP A 257 10.41 16.72 -24.87
C ASP A 257 9.96 16.50 -23.41
N VAL A 258 8.66 16.24 -23.21
CA VAL A 258 8.11 15.87 -21.90
C VAL A 258 8.25 14.36 -21.71
N VAL A 259 9.27 13.95 -20.96
CA VAL A 259 9.63 12.53 -20.74
C VAL A 259 8.90 11.89 -19.56
N GLY A 260 8.24 12.70 -18.73
CA GLY A 260 7.49 12.20 -17.58
C GLY A 260 6.85 13.30 -16.74
N GLN A 261 6.49 12.93 -15.51
CA GLN A 261 5.85 13.83 -14.56
C GLN A 261 6.36 13.62 -13.13
N ARG A 262 6.40 14.70 -12.35
CA ARG A 262 6.62 14.64 -10.91
C ARG A 262 5.27 14.38 -10.24
N VAL A 263 5.19 13.31 -9.45
CA VAL A 263 3.99 12.90 -8.74
C VAL A 263 4.18 13.12 -7.25
N ARG A 264 3.13 13.63 -6.59
CA ARG A 264 3.03 13.74 -5.13
C ARG A 264 1.92 12.83 -4.64
N CYS A 265 2.25 11.96 -3.70
CA CYS A 265 1.31 11.11 -2.98
C CYS A 265 1.19 11.60 -1.53
N LYS A 266 0.00 12.03 -1.11
CA LYS A 266 -0.28 12.42 0.28
C LYS A 266 -1.11 11.35 0.97
N ILE A 267 -0.64 10.86 2.11
CA ILE A 267 -1.33 9.82 2.88
C ILE A 267 -2.39 10.49 3.77
N VAL A 268 -3.56 10.76 3.23
CA VAL A 268 -4.64 11.49 3.94
C VAL A 268 -5.32 10.64 5.03
N LYS A 269 -5.09 9.32 5.02
CA LYS A 269 -5.50 8.41 6.08
C LYS A 269 -4.51 7.25 6.16
N ASN A 270 -4.10 6.89 7.37
CA ASN A 270 -3.31 5.70 7.64
C ASN A 270 -3.73 5.13 9.01
N LYS A 271 -4.08 3.84 9.06
CA LYS A 271 -4.45 3.11 10.30
C LYS A 271 -3.33 2.19 10.81
N VAL A 272 -2.23 2.07 10.07
CA VAL A 272 -1.11 1.16 10.41
C VAL A 272 0.18 1.91 10.76
N ALA A 273 0.30 3.16 10.31
CA ALA A 273 1.39 4.07 10.65
C ALA A 273 0.87 5.52 10.75
N PRO A 274 1.70 6.49 11.19
CA PRO A 274 1.30 7.89 11.25
C PRO A 274 0.80 8.44 9.90
N PRO A 275 -0.38 9.10 9.85
CA PRO A 275 -0.91 9.68 8.63
C PRO A 275 -0.23 11.01 8.26
N PHE A 276 -0.64 11.59 7.13
CA PHE A 276 -0.24 12.91 6.61
C PHE A 276 1.19 13.05 6.11
N ARG A 277 1.93 11.95 6.04
CA ARG A 277 3.19 11.88 5.31
C ARG A 277 2.96 12.11 3.81
N ILE A 278 4.00 12.61 3.15
CA ILE A 278 4.02 12.90 1.72
C ILE A 278 5.19 12.13 1.11
N ALA A 279 4.96 11.57 -0.07
CA ALA A 279 5.99 11.02 -0.93
C ALA A 279 5.98 11.78 -2.26
N GLU A 280 7.15 12.04 -2.81
CA GLU A 280 7.31 12.64 -4.13
C GLU A 280 8.33 11.87 -4.92
N PHE A 281 7.95 11.49 -6.13
CA PHE A 281 8.80 10.70 -7.02
C PHE A 281 8.49 11.00 -8.47
N ASP A 282 9.42 10.60 -9.34
CA ASP A 282 9.30 10.78 -10.78
C ASP A 282 8.58 9.59 -11.41
N MET A 283 7.65 9.86 -12.32
CA MET A 283 6.93 8.87 -13.10
C MET A 283 7.19 9.13 -14.59
N MET A 284 7.91 8.21 -15.22
CA MET A 284 8.36 8.27 -16.61
C MET A 284 7.28 7.71 -17.54
N HIS A 285 7.19 8.23 -18.76
CA HIS A 285 6.28 7.71 -19.79
C HIS A 285 6.70 6.35 -20.37
N THR A 286 7.93 5.90 -20.09
CA THR A 286 8.49 4.66 -20.63
C THR A 286 8.30 3.46 -19.70
N ASN A 287 8.48 3.66 -18.40
CA ASN A 287 8.52 2.57 -17.41
C ASN A 287 7.87 2.91 -16.05
N GLY A 288 7.08 3.98 -15.96
CA GLY A 288 6.34 4.33 -14.75
C GLY A 288 7.23 4.90 -13.65
N ILE A 289 7.06 4.45 -12.41
CA ILE A 289 7.79 4.96 -11.25
C ILE A 289 9.30 4.74 -11.43
N SER A 290 10.07 5.83 -11.38
CA SER A 290 11.52 5.77 -11.43
C SER A 290 12.08 5.43 -10.05
N TYR A 291 12.26 4.15 -9.76
CA TYR A 291 12.73 3.65 -8.47
C TYR A 291 14.12 4.17 -8.07
N GLU A 292 15.08 4.15 -8.99
CA GLU A 292 16.45 4.61 -8.74
C GLU A 292 16.49 6.13 -8.54
N GLY A 293 15.67 6.86 -9.29
CA GLY A 293 15.49 8.30 -9.10
C GLY A 293 14.87 8.65 -7.74
N ASP A 294 13.93 7.83 -7.26
CA ASP A 294 13.32 7.97 -5.94
C ASP A 294 14.34 7.72 -4.81
N ILE A 295 15.15 6.66 -4.92
CA ILE A 295 16.27 6.41 -3.99
C ILE A 295 17.26 7.56 -3.98
N LEU A 296 17.63 8.07 -5.16
CA LEU A 296 18.57 9.18 -5.30
C LEU A 296 18.05 10.45 -4.61
N ASP A 297 16.78 10.79 -4.80
CA ASP A 297 16.14 11.95 -4.16
C ASP A 297 16.15 11.82 -2.62
N LEU A 298 15.78 10.63 -2.10
CA LEU A 298 15.81 10.36 -0.66
C LEU A 298 17.24 10.41 -0.09
N ALA A 299 18.21 9.84 -0.80
CA ALA A 299 19.61 9.84 -0.39
C ALA A 299 20.20 11.26 -0.36
N LEU A 300 19.75 12.15 -1.25
CA LEU A 300 20.10 13.57 -1.24
C LEU A 300 19.48 14.31 -0.04
N GLU A 301 18.19 14.09 0.21
CA GLU A 301 17.48 14.70 1.35
C GLU A 301 18.15 14.33 2.68
N GLN A 302 18.59 13.08 2.80
CA GLN A 302 19.26 12.55 3.98
C GLN A 302 20.78 12.79 3.99
N LYS A 303 21.33 13.50 3.00
CA LYS A 303 22.75 13.83 2.86
C LYS A 303 23.69 12.62 2.77
N ILE A 304 23.17 11.47 2.32
CA ILE A 304 23.96 10.27 2.00
C ILE A 304 24.67 10.46 0.66
N VAL A 305 23.97 11.07 -0.32
CA VAL A 305 24.54 11.51 -1.59
C VAL A 305 24.78 13.02 -1.51
N ALA A 306 25.97 13.45 -1.93
CA ALA A 306 26.34 14.85 -2.02
C ALA A 306 26.13 15.38 -3.45
N ARG A 307 25.73 16.66 -3.55
CA ARG A 307 25.63 17.38 -4.81
C ARG A 307 26.59 18.56 -4.83
N SER A 308 27.49 18.61 -5.82
CA SER A 308 28.39 19.74 -6.05
C SER A 308 28.12 20.33 -7.43
N GLY A 309 27.40 21.46 -7.46
CA GLY A 309 26.88 22.03 -8.70
C GLY A 309 25.91 21.07 -9.41
N ALA A 310 26.30 20.61 -10.59
CA ALA A 310 25.54 19.61 -11.36
C ALA A 310 25.95 18.15 -11.06
N TRP A 311 27.02 17.91 -10.30
CA TRP A 311 27.55 16.57 -10.05
C TRP A 311 26.96 15.92 -8.80
N PHE A 312 26.59 14.64 -8.92
CA PHE A 312 26.14 13.77 -7.84
C PHE A 312 27.27 12.83 -7.43
N ARG A 313 27.53 12.72 -6.12
CA ARG A 313 28.61 11.90 -5.56
C ARG A 313 28.14 11.09 -4.36
N TYR A 314 28.63 9.87 -4.27
CA TYR A 314 28.41 8.96 -3.15
C TYR A 314 29.76 8.51 -2.60
N GLY A 315 30.14 9.03 -1.43
CA GLY A 315 31.53 8.93 -0.96
C GLY A 315 32.49 9.51 -2.00
N ASP A 316 33.43 8.68 -2.45
CA ASP A 316 34.39 9.03 -3.51
C ASP A 316 33.87 8.72 -4.93
N THR A 317 32.75 8.01 -5.05
CA THR A 317 32.18 7.58 -6.32
C THR A 317 31.39 8.73 -6.97
N GLN A 318 31.68 9.02 -8.24
CA GLN A 318 30.87 9.95 -9.03
C GLN A 318 29.71 9.21 -9.68
N LEU A 319 28.48 9.55 -9.30
CA LEU A 319 27.28 8.94 -9.88
C LEU A 319 26.97 9.53 -11.26
N GLY A 320 27.24 10.83 -11.47
CA GLY A 320 27.05 11.46 -12.77
C GLY A 320 26.81 12.97 -12.70
N GLN A 321 26.82 13.60 -13.87
CA GLN A 321 26.49 15.02 -14.04
C GLN A 321 25.01 15.16 -14.45
N GLY A 322 24.20 15.73 -13.55
CA GLY A 322 22.76 15.81 -13.71
C GLY A 322 22.03 14.59 -13.17
N LYS A 323 20.75 14.77 -12.84
CA LYS A 323 19.92 13.73 -12.20
C LYS A 323 19.78 12.50 -13.09
N GLU A 324 19.57 12.69 -14.39
CA GLU A 324 19.34 11.59 -15.32
C GLU A 324 20.56 10.67 -15.47
N LYS A 325 21.77 11.24 -15.58
CA LYS A 325 23.00 10.43 -15.63
C LYS A 325 23.26 9.68 -14.33
N ALA A 326 23.00 10.32 -13.18
CA ALA A 326 23.11 9.66 -11.88
C ALA A 326 22.10 8.51 -11.73
N ARG A 327 20.86 8.70 -12.21
CA ARG A 327 19.84 7.65 -12.27
C ARG A 327 20.27 6.50 -13.18
N ALA A 328 20.75 6.77 -14.39
CA ALA A 328 21.25 5.74 -15.31
C ALA A 328 22.39 4.92 -14.68
N PHE A 329 23.33 5.58 -14.00
CA PHE A 329 24.39 4.90 -13.25
C PHE A 329 23.84 3.93 -12.20
N LEU A 330 22.80 4.33 -11.45
CA LEU A 330 22.16 3.46 -10.45
C LEU A 330 21.44 2.26 -11.07
N ILE A 331 20.88 2.42 -12.27
CA ILE A 331 20.27 1.30 -13.03
C ILE A 331 21.35 0.29 -13.44
N GLU A 332 22.51 0.78 -13.90
CA GLU A 332 23.64 -0.06 -14.32
C GLU A 332 24.39 -0.72 -13.15
N ASN A 333 24.27 -0.17 -11.93
CA ASN A 333 24.99 -0.62 -10.73
C ASN A 333 24.01 -1.00 -9.59
N PRO A 334 23.32 -2.15 -9.70
CA PRO A 334 22.30 -2.56 -8.74
C PRO A 334 22.83 -2.74 -7.31
N ASP A 335 24.10 -3.14 -7.14
CA ASP A 335 24.73 -3.31 -5.83
C ASP A 335 24.82 -1.98 -5.06
N ILE A 336 25.21 -0.90 -5.76
CA ILE A 336 25.27 0.45 -5.19
C ILE A 336 23.87 0.95 -4.87
N THR A 337 22.89 0.68 -5.74
CA THR A 337 21.48 1.03 -5.51
C THR A 337 20.93 0.33 -4.27
N ALA A 338 21.24 -0.95 -4.07
CA ALA A 338 20.85 -1.70 -2.89
C ALA A 338 21.52 -1.16 -1.61
N GLU A 339 22.81 -0.81 -1.67
CA GLU A 339 23.51 -0.18 -0.56
C GLU A 339 22.90 1.18 -0.18
N LEU A 340 22.61 2.03 -1.17
CA LEU A 340 21.97 3.32 -0.95
C LEU A 340 20.58 3.16 -0.36
N LYS A 341 19.77 2.23 -0.87
CA LYS A 341 18.46 1.89 -0.30
C LYS A 341 18.58 1.53 1.18
N GLN A 342 19.54 0.68 1.54
CA GLN A 342 19.73 0.24 2.91
C GLN A 342 20.11 1.41 3.83
N LYS A 343 21.05 2.26 3.41
CA LYS A 343 21.41 3.48 4.17
C LYS A 343 20.25 4.45 4.30
N VAL A 344 19.41 4.57 3.26
CA VAL A 344 18.20 5.40 3.30
C VAL A 344 17.18 4.88 4.32
N LEU A 345 16.99 3.56 4.37
CA LEU A 345 16.14 2.92 5.37
C LEU A 345 16.70 3.11 6.79
N GLU A 346 18.00 2.95 6.98
CA GLU A 346 18.66 3.17 8.27
C GLU A 346 18.46 4.59 8.78
N ALA A 347 18.72 5.59 7.95
CA ALA A 347 18.53 6.99 8.29
C ALA A 347 17.05 7.36 8.54
N ALA A 348 16.11 6.66 7.90
CA ALA A 348 14.68 6.81 8.14
C ALA A 348 14.17 6.12 9.43
N GLY A 349 15.06 5.50 10.22
CA GLY A 349 14.70 4.78 11.46
C GLY A 349 14.19 3.36 11.24
N HIS A 350 14.46 2.80 10.05
CA HIS A 350 14.00 1.50 9.59
C HIS A 350 15.14 0.45 9.48
N GLY A 351 16.36 0.79 9.92
CA GLY A 351 17.59 0.00 9.71
C GLY A 351 17.73 -1.32 10.48
N GLY A 352 16.81 -1.62 11.41
CA GLY A 352 16.87 -2.84 12.24
C GLY A 352 15.73 -3.83 12.01
N GLU A 353 14.70 -3.44 11.23
CA GLU A 353 13.64 -4.38 10.83
C GLU A 353 14.02 -4.95 9.46
N LYS A 354 14.05 -6.27 9.33
CA LYS A 354 14.04 -6.91 8.01
C LYS A 354 12.68 -6.62 7.36
N LEU A 355 12.56 -5.47 6.70
CA LEU A 355 11.29 -4.97 6.15
C LEU A 355 10.85 -5.72 4.90
N PHE A 356 11.75 -6.51 4.28
CA PHE A 356 11.59 -7.02 2.92
C PHE A 356 12.18 -8.44 2.73
N GLU A 357 11.87 -9.39 3.62
CA GLU A 357 12.11 -10.80 3.27
C GLU A 357 10.98 -11.27 2.34
N ALA A 358 11.34 -11.63 1.10
CA ALA A 358 10.50 -12.47 0.27
C ALA A 358 10.39 -13.84 0.96
N ALA A 359 9.19 -14.42 0.97
CA ALA A 359 8.99 -15.76 1.51
C ALA A 359 9.96 -16.73 0.79
N PRO A 360 10.63 -17.65 1.51
CA PRO A 360 11.41 -18.68 0.86
C PRO A 360 10.48 -19.49 -0.05
N VAL A 361 10.86 -19.62 -1.32
CA VAL A 361 10.24 -20.53 -2.25
C VAL A 361 10.54 -21.93 -1.71
N GLU A 362 9.56 -22.61 -1.13
CA GLU A 362 9.66 -24.05 -0.91
C GLU A 362 9.68 -24.70 -2.29
N SER A 363 10.88 -24.98 -2.79
CA SER A 363 11.05 -25.90 -3.90
C SER A 363 10.63 -27.29 -3.41
N GLY A 364 9.36 -27.62 -3.64
CA GLY A 364 8.89 -29.00 -3.57
C GLY A 364 9.60 -29.79 -4.66
N GLU A 365 10.71 -30.44 -4.31
CA GLU A 365 11.18 -31.60 -5.03
C GLU A 365 10.16 -32.72 -4.77
N ASP A 366 9.20 -32.88 -5.68
CA ASP A 366 8.39 -34.09 -5.74
C ASP A 366 9.31 -35.25 -6.13
N GLU A 367 9.73 -36.04 -5.14
CA GLU A 367 10.22 -37.40 -5.35
C GLU A 367 9.11 -38.21 -6.03
N ALA A 368 9.31 -38.53 -7.30
CA ALA A 368 8.46 -39.49 -8.01
C ALA A 368 8.54 -40.86 -7.31
N PRO A 369 7.41 -41.54 -7.06
CA PRO A 369 7.46 -42.88 -6.51
C PRO A 369 7.96 -43.86 -7.57
N GLU A 370 9.07 -44.54 -7.26
CA GLU A 370 9.53 -45.73 -7.97
C GLU A 370 8.44 -46.81 -7.90
N GLU A 371 7.91 -47.21 -9.06
CA GLU A 371 7.14 -48.44 -9.20
C GLU A 371 8.12 -49.63 -9.17
N GLU A 372 8.12 -50.39 -8.08
CA GLU A 372 8.64 -51.76 -8.03
C GLU A 372 7.51 -52.79 -7.89
N LEU A 373 7.51 -53.71 -8.86
CA LEU A 373 6.95 -55.07 -8.93
C LEU A 373 5.47 -55.29 -9.29
#